data_AF-V7I2U2-F1
#
_entry.id   AF-V7I2U2-F1
#
_cell.length_a   1.000
_cell.length_b   1.000
_cell.length_c   1.000
_cell.angle_alpha   90.00
_cell.angle_beta   90.00
_cell.angle_gamma   90.00
#
_symmetry.space_group_name_H-M   'P 1'
#
loop_
_entity.id
_entity.type
_entity.pdbx_description
1 polymer ?
#
loop_
_entity_poly.entity_id
_entity_poly.type
_entity_poly.pdbx_seq_one_letter_code
_entity_poly.pdbx_strand_id
1 'polypeptide(L)'
;MAQDKLLKELSERFNLNGSGSNIHGDIGGFWFSMHIDQSNMLNLITSVDYGGKGRESDIREHLESLRKPYRLSYKLDGGHAIRLVLPRSMSVKTTVEKAIEILESVTGGFKALGLANSCYNCGAIGRYHAYSIGGISTEICGSCVTGIEEEYRNEKETLMVSGNYFTGAIGAIIGALLGSVVWLVISYFGFIAAIAGLAMAYMSYYGYKLLKGKVGPVMPFIIAISVIVSIIFANVVEVALSLSYAGYGLTVAEIVTIAPRALFDNEMFYVAEVWKNIGLGLLFGVMGSYRVIRNSMDEAKFKRYEIERTRL
;
A
#
# COMPACT_ATOMS: atom_id res chain seq x y z
N MET A 1 -10.44 -12.94 9.54
CA MET A 1 -9.27 -13.56 8.87
C MET A 1 -8.72 -14.58 9.84
N ALA A 2 -8.53 -15.84 9.45
CA ALA A 2 -8.00 -16.86 10.36
C ALA A 2 -6.56 -16.48 10.77
N GLN A 3 -6.19 -16.71 12.03
CA GLN A 3 -4.83 -16.46 12.52
C GLN A 3 -3.86 -17.46 11.86
N ASP A 4 -2.69 -16.98 11.42
CA ASP A 4 -1.67 -17.85 10.85
C ASP A 4 -1.25 -18.91 11.88
N LYS A 5 -1.11 -20.16 11.44
CA LYS A 5 -0.77 -21.30 12.31
C LYS A 5 0.53 -21.06 13.10
N LEU A 6 1.52 -20.40 12.50
CA LEU A 6 2.79 -20.06 13.17
C LEU A 6 2.56 -19.08 14.32
N LEU A 7 1.79 -18.02 14.08
CA LEU A 7 1.49 -17.02 15.09
C LEU A 7 0.61 -17.56 16.21
N LYS A 8 -0.31 -18.49 15.88
CA LYS A 8 -1.11 -19.19 16.88
C LYS A 8 -0.22 -20.01 17.82
N GLU A 9 0.71 -20.79 17.28
CA GLU A 9 1.61 -21.64 18.08
C GLU A 9 2.55 -20.80 18.95
N LEU A 10 3.07 -19.68 18.44
CA LEU A 10 3.88 -18.74 19.22
C LEU A 10 3.06 -18.02 20.30
N SER A 11 1.81 -17.65 20.01
CA SER A 11 0.89 -17.03 20.97
C SER A 11 0.57 -17.98 22.12
N GLU A 12 0.29 -19.25 21.83
CA GLU A 12 0.07 -20.28 22.86
C GLU A 12 1.34 -20.51 23.70
N ARG A 13 2.53 -20.51 23.09
CA ARG A 13 3.78 -20.79 23.78
C ARG A 13 4.21 -19.70 24.76
N PHE A 14 4.01 -18.44 24.39
CA PHE A 14 4.42 -17.28 25.18
C PHE A 14 3.24 -16.55 25.85
N ASN A 15 2.02 -17.10 25.78
CA ASN A 15 0.79 -16.49 26.27
C ASN A 15 0.60 -15.04 25.75
N LEU A 16 0.74 -14.87 24.44
CA LEU A 16 0.71 -13.57 23.77
C LEU A 16 -0.69 -13.21 23.30
N ASN A 17 -0.99 -11.92 23.34
CA ASN A 17 -2.24 -11.36 22.87
C ASN A 17 -2.16 -11.01 21.38
N GLY A 18 -3.30 -11.09 20.69
CA GLY A 18 -3.40 -10.68 19.29
C GLY A 18 -4.39 -11.52 18.50
N SER A 19 -4.69 -11.08 17.29
CA SER A 19 -5.53 -11.83 16.36
C SER A 19 -5.12 -11.52 14.91
N GLY A 20 -5.37 -12.46 14.00
CA GLY A 20 -5.03 -12.31 12.59
C GLY A 20 -3.53 -12.48 12.31
N SER A 21 -2.89 -11.44 11.76
CA SER A 21 -1.48 -11.46 11.34
C SER A 21 -0.51 -10.89 12.36
N ASN A 22 -0.98 -10.49 13.55
CA ASN A 22 -0.15 -9.85 14.57
C ASN A 22 -0.42 -10.45 15.95
N ILE A 23 0.67 -10.67 16.70
CA ILE A 23 0.66 -11.04 18.11
C ILE A 23 1.67 -10.20 18.86
N HIS A 24 1.48 -9.97 20.15
CA HIS A 24 2.37 -9.18 20.97
C HIS A 24 2.27 -9.55 22.45
N GLY A 25 3.30 -9.24 23.22
CA GLY A 25 3.31 -9.49 24.65
C GLY A 25 4.70 -9.38 25.28
N ASP A 26 4.76 -9.73 26.56
CA ASP A 26 6.02 -9.84 27.30
C ASP A 26 6.68 -11.19 27.01
N ILE A 27 7.96 -11.14 26.64
CA ILE A 27 8.81 -12.31 26.52
C ILE A 27 10.08 -12.02 27.31
N GLY A 28 10.29 -12.78 28.38
CA GLY A 28 11.49 -12.64 29.20
C GLY A 28 11.65 -11.27 29.87
N GLY A 29 10.57 -10.52 30.13
CA GLY A 29 10.60 -9.17 30.71
C GLY A 29 10.71 -8.04 29.68
N PHE A 30 10.74 -8.36 28.38
CA PHE A 30 10.81 -7.40 27.30
C PHE A 30 9.59 -7.50 26.40
N TRP A 31 9.15 -6.36 25.87
CA TRP A 31 8.03 -6.36 24.95
C TRP A 31 8.43 -6.82 23.56
N PHE A 32 7.61 -7.70 22.98
CA PHE A 32 7.74 -8.10 21.57
C PHE A 32 6.42 -7.96 20.84
N SER A 33 6.52 -7.58 19.57
CA SER A 33 5.47 -7.68 18.58
C SER A 33 5.94 -8.55 17.43
N MET A 34 5.06 -9.43 16.97
CA MET A 34 5.36 -10.35 15.89
C MET A 34 4.28 -10.30 14.83
N HIS A 35 4.70 -10.24 13.57
CA HIS A 35 3.80 -10.29 12.44
C HIS A 35 4.40 -10.99 11.24
N ILE A 36 3.54 -11.46 10.33
CA ILE A 36 3.96 -12.03 9.04
C ILE A 36 3.74 -10.98 7.95
N ASP A 37 4.79 -10.66 7.21
CA ASP A 37 4.73 -9.69 6.11
C ASP A 37 4.21 -10.33 4.81
N GLN A 38 4.08 -9.50 3.76
CA GLN A 38 3.61 -9.94 2.43
C GLN A 38 4.58 -10.93 1.76
N SER A 39 5.84 -10.96 2.18
CA SER A 39 6.87 -11.89 1.72
C SER A 39 6.88 -13.19 2.52
N ASN A 40 5.90 -13.40 3.40
CA ASN A 40 5.76 -14.57 4.28
C ASN A 40 6.95 -14.75 5.26
N MET A 41 7.55 -13.63 5.69
CA MET A 41 8.64 -13.60 6.67
C MET A 41 8.10 -13.25 8.05
N LEU A 42 8.62 -13.90 9.10
CA LEU A 42 8.28 -13.57 10.48
C LEU A 42 9.11 -12.37 10.93
N ASN A 43 8.45 -11.26 11.21
CA ASN A 43 9.06 -10.05 11.74
C ASN A 43 8.87 -10.04 13.27
N LEU A 44 9.96 -9.91 14.02
CA LEU A 44 9.98 -9.71 15.47
C LEU A 44 10.42 -8.27 15.74
N ILE A 45 9.64 -7.52 16.50
CA ILE A 45 9.88 -6.11 16.78
C ILE A 45 9.91 -5.91 18.29
N THR A 46 10.92 -5.22 18.77
CA THR A 46 11.06 -4.82 20.18
C THR A 46 11.72 -3.44 20.28
N SER A 47 11.65 -2.83 21.45
CA SER A 47 12.38 -1.60 21.75
C SER A 47 12.95 -1.62 23.16
N VAL A 48 14.25 -1.35 23.24
CA VAL A 48 15.00 -1.26 24.50
C VAL A 48 15.95 -0.07 24.41
N ASP A 49 16.17 0.65 25.51
CA ASP A 49 17.12 1.75 25.54
C ASP A 49 18.55 1.20 25.55
N TYR A 50 19.26 1.43 24.44
CA TYR A 50 20.69 1.17 24.31
C TYR A 50 21.47 2.45 24.03
N GLY A 51 20.98 3.59 24.55
CA GLY A 51 21.40 4.99 24.39
C GLY A 51 22.88 5.34 24.68
N GLY A 52 23.82 4.61 24.09
CA GLY A 52 25.25 4.91 24.06
C GLY A 52 25.99 4.00 23.07
N LYS A 53 26.96 4.56 22.32
CA LYS A 53 27.70 3.85 21.24
C LYS A 53 28.29 2.49 21.66
N GLY A 54 28.64 2.32 22.94
CA GLY A 54 29.15 1.05 23.47
C GLY A 54 28.11 -0.06 23.49
N ARG A 55 26.94 0.19 24.09
CA ARG A 55 25.85 -0.80 24.21
C ARG A 55 25.28 -1.21 22.86
N GLU A 56 25.23 -0.29 21.91
CA GLU A 56 24.82 -0.63 20.53
C GLU A 56 25.79 -1.63 19.89
N SER A 57 27.10 -1.48 20.13
CA SER A 57 28.11 -2.43 19.64
C SER A 57 27.91 -3.82 20.24
N ASP A 58 27.67 -3.89 21.55
CA ASP A 58 27.47 -5.16 22.25
C ASP A 58 26.19 -5.89 21.76
N ILE A 59 25.10 -5.16 21.57
CA ILE A 59 23.86 -5.70 21.00
C ILE A 59 24.10 -6.18 19.57
N ARG A 60 24.81 -5.39 18.77
CA ARG A 60 25.12 -5.73 17.38
C ARG A 60 25.95 -7.00 17.30
N GLU A 61 26.96 -7.16 18.14
CA GLU A 61 27.77 -8.37 18.23
C GLU A 61 26.90 -9.59 18.60
N HIS A 62 26.04 -9.44 19.61
CA HIS A 62 25.11 -10.50 20.01
C HIS A 62 24.15 -10.89 18.87
N LEU A 63 23.53 -9.93 18.20
CA LEU A 63 22.61 -10.19 17.07
C LEU A 63 23.33 -10.75 15.84
N GLU A 64 24.57 -10.34 15.57
CA GLU A 64 25.37 -10.88 14.46
C GLU A 64 25.71 -12.36 14.69
N SER A 65 25.90 -12.78 15.95
CA SER A 65 26.09 -14.19 16.30
C SER A 65 24.88 -15.06 15.91
N LEU A 66 23.67 -14.49 15.93
CA LEU A 66 22.42 -15.17 15.56
C LEU A 66 22.14 -15.14 14.05
N ARG A 67 22.85 -14.30 13.29
CA ARG A 67 22.59 -14.07 11.86
C ARG A 67 22.75 -15.33 11.02
N LYS A 68 23.92 -15.98 11.08
CA LYS A 68 24.24 -17.18 10.27
C LYS A 68 23.46 -18.42 10.73
N PRO A 69 23.41 -18.77 12.04
CA PRO A 69 22.74 -19.99 12.50
C PRO A 69 21.26 -20.03 12.12
N TYR A 70 20.57 -18.88 12.20
CA TYR A 70 19.14 -18.80 11.98
C TYR A 70 18.74 -18.23 10.62
N ARG A 71 19.70 -17.80 9.79
CA ARG A 71 19.45 -16.94 8.60
C ARG A 71 18.64 -15.69 8.97
N LEU A 72 18.88 -15.17 10.17
CA LEU A 72 18.22 -14.00 10.71
C LEU A 72 18.75 -12.76 10.00
N SER A 73 17.88 -11.81 9.68
CA SER A 73 18.27 -10.44 9.36
C SER A 73 17.86 -9.53 10.51
N TYR A 74 18.62 -8.48 10.81
CA TYR A 74 18.25 -7.53 11.85
C TYR A 74 18.53 -6.08 11.43
N LYS A 75 17.79 -5.15 12.03
CA LYS A 75 17.99 -3.70 11.92
C LYS A 75 17.90 -3.09 13.32
N LEU A 76 18.87 -2.24 13.63
CA LEU A 76 18.87 -1.35 14.79
C LEU A 76 18.55 0.06 14.30
N ASP A 77 17.67 0.78 14.98
CA ASP A 77 17.22 2.11 14.58
C ASP A 77 17.08 3.04 15.78
N GLY A 78 17.46 4.31 15.59
CA GLY A 78 17.24 5.38 16.57
C GLY A 78 17.82 5.19 17.98
N GLY A 79 18.74 4.24 18.20
CA GLY A 79 19.29 3.96 19.54
C GLY A 79 18.36 3.20 20.48
N HIS A 80 17.21 2.71 19.99
CA HIS A 80 16.24 1.98 20.81
C HIS A 80 15.41 0.91 20.11
N ALA A 81 15.19 1.01 18.79
CA ALA A 81 14.30 0.12 18.06
C ALA A 81 15.06 -1.05 17.43
N ILE A 82 14.58 -2.27 17.65
CA ILE A 82 15.19 -3.49 17.15
C ILE A 82 14.16 -4.27 16.33
N ARG A 83 14.52 -4.57 15.08
CA ARG A 83 13.73 -5.42 14.19
C ARG A 83 14.54 -6.64 13.81
N LEU A 84 13.97 -7.81 13.98
CA LEU A 84 14.53 -9.09 13.54
C LEU A 84 13.58 -9.68 12.49
N VAL A 85 14.14 -10.26 11.43
CA VAL A 85 13.39 -10.86 10.32
C VAL A 85 13.87 -12.29 10.13
N LEU A 86 12.99 -13.23 10.41
CA LEU A 86 13.24 -14.66 10.33
C LEU A 86 12.51 -15.25 9.11
N PRO A 87 13.24 -15.85 8.15
CA PRO A 87 12.61 -16.60 7.07
C PRO A 87 11.85 -17.82 7.58
N ARG A 88 10.68 -18.11 7.00
CA ARG A 88 9.97 -19.35 7.31
C ARG A 88 10.75 -20.56 6.81
N SER A 89 10.84 -21.56 7.67
CA SER A 89 11.36 -22.89 7.30
C SER A 89 10.26 -23.71 6.61
N MET A 90 10.62 -24.85 6.01
CA MET A 90 9.66 -25.76 5.35
C MET A 90 8.54 -26.24 6.30
N SER A 91 8.85 -26.32 7.60
CA SER A 91 7.90 -26.69 8.65
C SER A 91 7.62 -25.50 9.56
N VAL A 92 6.34 -25.34 9.92
CA VAL A 92 5.89 -24.36 10.93
C VAL A 92 6.60 -24.63 12.26
N LYS A 93 6.65 -25.89 12.71
CA LYS A 93 7.28 -26.32 13.96
C LYS A 93 8.75 -25.85 14.05
N THR A 94 9.52 -26.07 12.99
CA THR A 94 10.93 -25.63 12.94
C THR A 94 11.07 -24.11 13.00
N THR A 95 10.12 -23.38 12.43
CA THR A 95 10.12 -21.91 12.50
C THR A 95 9.78 -21.43 13.92
N VAL A 96 8.85 -22.10 14.61
CA VAL A 96 8.51 -21.84 16.02
C VAL A 96 9.72 -22.09 16.92
N GLU A 97 10.36 -23.25 16.80
CA GLU A 97 11.55 -23.62 17.60
C GLU A 97 12.66 -22.58 17.44
N LYS A 98 12.99 -22.20 16.20
CA LYS A 98 13.97 -21.14 15.92
C LYS A 98 13.57 -19.80 16.53
N ALA A 99 12.30 -19.41 16.40
CA ALA A 99 11.83 -18.15 16.96
C ALA A 99 11.95 -18.14 18.49
N ILE A 100 11.64 -19.25 19.15
CA ILE A 100 11.80 -19.40 20.61
C ILE A 100 13.28 -19.24 20.99
N GLU A 101 14.18 -19.98 20.35
CA GLU A 101 15.62 -19.90 20.64
C GLU A 101 16.19 -18.48 20.44
N ILE A 102 15.76 -17.80 19.37
CA ILE A 102 16.14 -16.40 19.12
C ILE A 102 15.60 -15.48 20.21
N LEU A 103 14.33 -15.60 20.57
CA LEU A 103 13.69 -14.75 21.59
C LEU A 103 14.34 -14.94 22.97
N GLU A 104 14.62 -16.19 23.36
CA GLU A 104 15.30 -16.50 24.62
C GLU A 104 16.74 -15.98 24.63
N SER A 105 17.48 -16.17 23.53
CA SER A 105 18.85 -15.65 23.40
C SER A 105 18.90 -14.12 23.41
N VAL A 106 18.00 -13.45 22.70
CA VAL A 106 17.92 -11.99 22.62
C VAL A 106 17.54 -11.40 23.98
N THR A 107 16.49 -11.92 24.63
CA THR A 107 16.06 -11.44 25.95
C THR A 107 17.11 -11.72 27.03
N GLY A 108 17.83 -12.84 26.95
CA GLY A 108 18.99 -13.13 27.79
C GLY A 108 20.12 -12.11 27.61
N GLY A 109 20.45 -11.78 26.36
CA GLY A 109 21.43 -10.75 26.02
C GLY A 109 21.03 -9.37 26.56
N PHE A 110 19.76 -9.00 26.43
CA PHE A 110 19.25 -7.74 26.97
C PHE A 110 19.36 -7.66 28.50
N LYS A 111 19.10 -8.75 29.22
CA LYS A 111 19.31 -8.83 30.68
C LYS A 111 20.77 -8.70 31.05
N ALA A 112 21.67 -9.41 30.35
CA ALA A 112 23.10 -9.37 30.62
C ALA A 112 23.69 -7.97 30.43
N LEU A 113 23.17 -7.22 29.46
CA LEU A 113 23.56 -5.84 29.19
C LEU A 113 22.82 -4.80 30.04
N GLY A 114 21.88 -5.22 30.90
CA GLY A 114 21.11 -4.35 31.78
C GLY A 114 20.20 -3.36 31.03
N LEU A 115 19.67 -3.76 29.88
CA LEU A 115 18.81 -2.91 29.05
C LEU A 115 17.40 -2.80 29.65
N ALA A 116 16.76 -1.65 29.45
CA ALA A 116 15.39 -1.39 29.88
C ALA A 116 14.47 -1.26 28.66
N ASN A 117 13.19 -1.64 28.80
CA ASN A 117 12.18 -1.36 27.78
C ASN A 117 12.09 0.14 27.49
N SER A 118 11.75 0.48 26.26
CA SER A 118 11.58 1.87 25.83
C SER A 118 10.44 2.02 24.84
N CYS A 119 9.94 3.24 24.68
CA CYS A 119 8.95 3.57 23.65
C CYS A 119 9.55 3.28 22.27
N TYR A 120 8.86 2.48 21.45
CA TYR A 120 9.32 2.15 20.10
C TYR A 120 9.45 3.37 19.17
N ASN A 121 8.74 4.47 19.47
CA ASN A 121 8.73 5.67 18.64
C ASN A 121 9.78 6.72 19.06
N CYS A 122 9.96 6.96 20.36
CA CYS A 122 10.82 8.04 20.86
C CYS A 122 11.97 7.58 21.75
N GLY A 123 12.06 6.28 22.08
CA GLY A 123 13.11 5.74 22.95
C GLY A 123 12.96 6.09 24.43
N ALA A 124 11.88 6.74 24.86
CA ALA A 124 11.66 7.05 26.28
C ALA A 124 11.61 5.75 27.11
N ILE A 125 12.53 5.61 28.08
CA ILE A 125 12.63 4.43 28.95
C ILE A 125 11.32 4.23 29.72
N GLY A 126 10.77 3.02 29.67
CA GLY A 126 9.53 2.68 30.36
C GLY A 126 8.81 1.50 29.71
N ARG A 127 7.78 1.01 30.40
CA ARG A 127 6.79 0.09 29.85
C ARG A 127 5.52 0.86 29.54
N TYR A 128 4.94 0.65 28.37
CA TYR A 128 3.77 1.37 27.89
C TYR A 128 2.69 0.40 27.40
N HIS A 129 1.67 0.94 26.73
CA HIS A 129 0.60 0.12 26.18
C HIS A 129 0.89 -0.24 24.73
N ALA A 130 0.37 -1.40 24.33
CA ALA A 130 0.35 -1.85 22.95
C ALA A 130 -0.70 -1.06 22.15
N TYR A 131 -0.28 -0.51 21.02
CA TYR A 131 -1.15 0.19 20.09
C TYR A 131 -0.98 -0.40 18.69
N SER A 132 -2.09 -0.56 17.97
CA SER A 132 -2.07 -0.99 16.56
C SER A 132 -1.88 0.21 15.64
N ILE A 133 -0.68 0.36 15.04
CA ILE A 133 -0.38 1.43 14.08
C ILE A 133 -0.08 0.79 12.72
N GLY A 134 -0.87 1.14 11.70
CA GLY A 134 -0.70 0.59 10.35
C GLY A 134 -0.88 -0.94 10.28
N GLY A 135 -1.60 -1.52 11.24
CA GLY A 135 -1.75 -2.97 11.34
C GLY A 135 -0.50 -3.68 11.87
N ILE A 136 0.35 -3.00 12.64
CA ILE A 136 1.42 -3.60 13.45
C ILE A 136 1.20 -3.14 14.89
N SER A 137 1.20 -4.08 15.84
CA SER A 137 1.12 -3.72 17.26
C SER A 137 2.50 -3.26 17.75
N THR A 138 2.61 -2.08 18.37
CA THR A 138 3.88 -1.61 18.97
C THR A 138 3.62 -1.01 20.34
N GLU A 139 4.60 -1.09 21.22
CA GLU A 139 4.55 -0.44 22.53
C GLU A 139 5.07 0.99 22.40
N ILE A 140 4.17 1.96 22.58
CA ILE A 140 4.50 3.39 22.47
C ILE A 140 3.90 4.16 23.64
N CYS A 141 4.57 5.25 24.03
CA CYS A 141 4.11 6.11 25.12
C CYS A 141 2.92 6.97 24.70
N GLY A 142 2.13 7.42 25.68
CA GLY A 142 0.93 8.24 25.43
C GLY A 142 1.20 9.53 24.67
N SER A 143 2.34 10.19 24.89
CA SER A 143 2.70 11.40 24.15
C SER A 143 2.98 11.13 22.68
N CYS A 144 3.61 9.99 22.34
CA CYS A 144 3.78 9.59 20.95
C CYS A 144 2.44 9.23 20.30
N VAL A 145 1.53 8.57 21.03
CA VAL A 145 0.18 8.32 20.53
C VAL A 145 -0.51 9.63 20.17
N THR A 146 -0.56 10.59 21.10
CA THR A 146 -1.18 11.89 20.86
C THR A 146 -0.53 12.65 19.71
N GLY A 147 0.80 12.66 19.63
CA GLY A 147 1.52 13.31 18.52
C GLY A 147 1.20 12.67 17.17
N ILE A 148 1.15 11.34 17.11
CA ILE A 148 0.75 10.61 15.90
C ILE A 148 -0.71 10.95 15.54
N GLU A 149 -1.64 10.96 16.50
CA GLU A 149 -3.04 11.34 16.27
C GLU A 149 -3.19 12.78 15.76
N GLU A 150 -2.39 13.72 16.25
CA GLU A 150 -2.39 15.13 15.85
C GLU A 150 -1.80 15.33 14.46
N GLU A 151 -0.65 14.72 14.14
CA GLU A 151 -0.08 14.71 12.79
C GLU A 151 -1.08 14.18 11.78
N TYR A 152 -1.72 13.05 12.09
CA TYR A 152 -2.80 12.49 11.26
C TYR A 152 -3.99 13.44 11.14
N ARG A 153 -4.39 14.11 12.22
CA ARG A 153 -5.51 15.07 12.19
C ARG A 153 -5.20 16.25 11.28
N ASN A 154 -3.99 16.78 11.34
CA ASN A 154 -3.56 17.93 10.53
C ASN A 154 -3.42 17.56 9.03
N GLU A 155 -2.89 16.38 8.72
CA GLU A 155 -2.85 15.86 7.35
C GLU A 155 -4.28 15.57 6.82
N LYS A 156 -5.16 15.05 7.67
CA LYS A 156 -6.57 14.84 7.36
C LYS A 156 -7.32 16.14 7.11
N GLU A 157 -7.10 17.17 7.92
CA GLU A 157 -7.79 18.45 7.78
C GLU A 157 -7.35 19.15 6.50
N THR A 158 -6.06 19.13 6.17
CA THR A 158 -5.56 19.65 4.90
C THR A 158 -6.13 18.90 3.68
N LEU A 159 -6.28 17.58 3.73
CA LEU A 159 -6.82 16.80 2.60
C LEU A 159 -8.37 16.81 2.51
N MET A 160 -9.09 16.83 3.63
CA MET A 160 -10.56 16.75 3.66
C MET A 160 -11.26 18.11 3.66
N VAL A 161 -10.65 19.16 4.24
CA VAL A 161 -11.26 20.49 4.36
C VAL A 161 -10.90 21.41 3.19
N SER A 162 -9.75 21.20 2.53
CA SER A 162 -9.29 22.13 1.48
C SER A 162 -9.55 21.69 0.03
N GLY A 163 -10.04 20.46 -0.19
CA GLY A 163 -10.22 19.92 -1.54
C GLY A 163 -11.65 20.04 -2.09
N ASN A 164 -11.79 20.16 -3.41
CA ASN A 164 -13.08 20.20 -4.12
C ASN A 164 -13.22 18.99 -5.07
N TYR A 165 -14.37 18.30 -5.06
CA TYR A 165 -14.65 17.23 -6.02
C TYR A 165 -14.59 17.73 -7.46
N PHE A 166 -14.96 18.98 -7.71
CA PHE A 166 -14.94 19.59 -9.04
C PHE A 166 -13.51 19.74 -9.57
N THR A 167 -12.59 20.30 -8.78
CA THR A 167 -11.18 20.44 -9.19
C THR A 167 -10.52 19.08 -9.34
N GLY A 168 -10.85 18.14 -8.45
CA GLY A 168 -10.45 16.74 -8.58
C GLY A 168 -10.93 16.10 -9.88
N ALA A 169 -12.19 16.30 -10.27
CA ALA A 169 -12.75 15.75 -11.51
C ALA A 169 -12.05 16.29 -12.76
N ILE A 170 -11.76 17.61 -12.80
CA ILE A 170 -10.96 18.20 -13.88
C ILE A 170 -9.59 17.52 -13.95
N GLY A 171 -8.93 17.33 -12.81
CA GLY A 171 -7.61 16.71 -12.73
C GLY A 171 -7.63 15.24 -13.18
N ALA A 172 -8.66 14.50 -12.78
CA ALA A 172 -8.87 13.12 -13.18
C ALA A 172 -9.07 12.97 -14.69
N ILE A 173 -9.88 13.83 -15.30
CA ILE A 173 -10.12 13.81 -16.76
C ILE A 173 -8.84 14.13 -17.51
N ILE A 174 -8.12 15.20 -17.12
CA ILE A 174 -6.84 15.57 -17.77
C ILE A 174 -5.83 14.42 -17.64
N GLY A 175 -5.70 13.85 -16.44
CA GLY A 175 -4.81 12.72 -16.19
C GLY A 175 -5.17 11.48 -17.01
N ALA A 176 -6.45 11.11 -17.07
CA ALA A 176 -6.92 9.97 -17.86
C ALA A 176 -6.70 10.19 -19.37
N LEU A 177 -6.92 11.42 -19.87
CA LEU A 177 -6.64 11.77 -21.26
C LEU A 177 -5.14 11.68 -21.59
N LEU A 178 -4.26 12.17 -20.72
CA LEU A 178 -2.82 11.97 -20.90
C LEU A 178 -2.44 10.48 -20.88
N GLY A 179 -3.09 9.68 -20.05
CA GLY A 179 -2.94 8.21 -20.05
C GLY A 179 -3.39 7.56 -21.35
N SER A 180 -4.40 8.11 -22.03
CA SER A 180 -4.86 7.61 -23.33
C SER A 180 -3.83 7.80 -24.45
N VAL A 181 -2.82 8.66 -24.28
CA VAL A 181 -1.69 8.71 -25.24
C VAL A 181 -0.94 7.38 -25.26
N VAL A 182 -0.79 6.73 -24.10
CA VAL A 182 -0.18 5.40 -23.99
C VAL A 182 -1.03 4.34 -24.72
N TRP A 183 -2.37 4.51 -24.73
CA TRP A 183 -3.27 3.66 -25.51
C TRP A 183 -2.94 3.72 -27.01
N LEU A 184 -2.79 4.92 -27.58
CA LEU A 184 -2.52 5.10 -29.01
C LEU A 184 -1.18 4.46 -29.43
N VAL A 185 -0.15 4.56 -28.57
CA VAL A 185 1.15 3.90 -28.81
C VAL A 185 1.01 2.38 -28.78
N ILE A 186 0.24 1.84 -27.82
CA ILE A 186 0.05 0.39 -27.68
C ILE A 186 -0.82 -0.20 -28.80
N SER A 187 -1.84 0.54 -29.28
CA SER A 187 -2.67 0.12 -30.42
C SER A 187 -1.81 -0.18 -31.66
N TYR A 188 -0.69 0.54 -31.84
CA TYR A 188 0.26 0.27 -32.92
C TYR A 188 0.96 -1.10 -32.82
N PHE A 189 1.16 -1.64 -31.61
CA PHE A 189 1.86 -2.91 -31.37
C PHE A 189 0.94 -4.14 -31.23
N GLY A 190 -0.39 -3.96 -31.33
CA GLY A 190 -1.34 -5.06 -31.43
C GLY A 190 -1.61 -5.84 -30.12
N PHE A 191 -2.49 -5.30 -29.28
CA PHE A 191 -3.16 -5.97 -28.14
C PHE A 191 -2.45 -6.02 -26.78
N ILE A 192 -2.24 -4.86 -26.15
CA ILE A 192 -2.16 -4.81 -24.68
C ILE A 192 -3.04 -3.70 -24.07
N ALA A 193 -4.34 -3.77 -24.35
CA ALA A 193 -5.37 -2.86 -23.81
C ALA A 193 -5.36 -2.74 -22.27
N ALA A 194 -4.95 -3.82 -21.57
CA ALA A 194 -4.90 -3.83 -20.10
C ALA A 194 -3.84 -2.87 -19.52
N ILE A 195 -2.68 -2.74 -20.17
CA ILE A 195 -1.61 -1.84 -19.71
C ILE A 195 -2.04 -0.38 -19.89
N ALA A 196 -2.68 -0.07 -21.03
CA ALA A 196 -3.21 1.26 -21.29
C ALA A 196 -4.31 1.65 -20.28
N GLY A 197 -5.19 0.70 -19.93
CA GLY A 197 -6.18 0.85 -18.87
C GLY A 197 -5.60 1.20 -17.50
N LEU A 198 -4.53 0.48 -17.10
CA LEU A 198 -3.79 0.77 -15.88
C LEU A 198 -3.16 2.17 -15.90
N ALA A 199 -2.54 2.54 -17.02
CA ALA A 199 -1.92 3.86 -17.19
C ALA A 199 -2.95 5.01 -17.05
N MET A 200 -4.10 4.88 -17.73
CA MET A 200 -5.20 5.86 -17.62
C MET A 200 -5.70 6.01 -16.19
N ALA A 201 -5.93 4.90 -15.48
CA ALA A 201 -6.40 4.95 -14.10
C ALA A 201 -5.34 5.54 -13.15
N TYR A 202 -4.07 5.19 -13.34
CA TYR A 202 -2.97 5.74 -12.55
C TYR A 202 -2.83 7.25 -12.74
N MET A 203 -2.82 7.73 -13.98
CA MET A 203 -2.71 9.15 -14.28
C MET A 203 -3.97 9.93 -13.89
N SER A 204 -5.16 9.34 -14.02
CA SER A 204 -6.42 9.89 -13.50
C SER A 204 -6.37 10.10 -11.98
N TYR A 205 -5.93 9.08 -11.24
CA TYR A 205 -5.78 9.14 -9.79
C TYR A 205 -4.78 10.23 -9.36
N TYR A 206 -3.62 10.31 -10.01
CA TYR A 206 -2.62 11.35 -9.70
C TYR A 206 -3.08 12.74 -10.11
N GLY A 207 -3.75 12.88 -11.26
CA GLY A 207 -4.32 14.14 -11.71
C GLY A 207 -5.40 14.67 -10.76
N TYR A 208 -6.25 13.77 -10.25
CA TYR A 208 -7.26 14.09 -9.23
C TYR A 208 -6.61 14.70 -7.99
N LYS A 209 -5.51 14.10 -7.51
CA LYS A 209 -4.78 14.60 -6.34
C LYS A 209 -4.00 15.88 -6.62
N LEU A 210 -3.41 16.01 -7.81
CA LEU A 210 -2.63 17.18 -8.21
C LEU A 210 -3.48 18.46 -8.17
N LEU A 211 -4.76 18.37 -8.56
CA LEU A 211 -5.72 19.48 -8.46
C LEU A 211 -6.48 19.52 -7.13
N LYS A 212 -5.88 18.96 -6.07
CA LYS A 212 -6.42 18.96 -4.71
C LYS A 212 -7.86 18.44 -4.65
N GLY A 213 -8.15 17.37 -5.38
CA GLY A 213 -9.44 16.72 -5.35
C GLY A 213 -9.76 16.20 -3.96
N LYS A 214 -11.00 16.39 -3.51
CA LYS A 214 -11.45 15.96 -2.17
C LYS A 214 -11.35 14.43 -2.04
N VAL A 215 -10.58 13.93 -1.09
CA VAL A 215 -10.52 12.49 -0.81
C VAL A 215 -11.78 12.07 -0.06
N GLY A 216 -12.53 11.10 -0.60
CA GLY A 216 -13.76 10.63 0.00
C GLY A 216 -14.50 9.63 -0.90
N PRO A 217 -15.70 9.17 -0.51
CA PRO A 217 -16.40 8.05 -1.16
C PRO A 217 -16.73 8.32 -2.64
N VAL A 218 -16.79 9.58 -3.07
CA VAL A 218 -17.07 9.98 -4.46
C VAL A 218 -15.84 9.88 -5.37
N MET A 219 -14.62 9.97 -4.82
CA MET A 219 -13.36 9.97 -5.59
C MET A 219 -13.19 8.72 -6.50
N PRO A 220 -13.41 7.49 -6.02
CA PRO A 220 -13.29 6.30 -6.87
C PRO A 220 -14.26 6.32 -8.06
N PHE A 221 -15.47 6.86 -7.87
CA PHE A 221 -16.45 7.00 -8.94
C PHE A 221 -15.99 8.02 -9.98
N ILE A 222 -15.43 9.16 -9.56
CA ILE A 222 -14.87 10.16 -10.47
C ILE A 222 -13.76 9.55 -11.32
N ILE A 223 -12.80 8.84 -10.70
CA ILE A 223 -11.70 8.20 -11.41
C ILE A 223 -12.21 7.17 -12.42
N ALA A 224 -13.16 6.31 -12.02
CA ALA A 224 -13.74 5.30 -12.89
C ALA A 224 -14.43 5.92 -14.11
N ILE A 225 -15.25 6.95 -13.90
CA ILE A 225 -15.94 7.68 -14.99
C ILE A 225 -14.91 8.35 -15.91
N SER A 226 -13.87 8.99 -15.37
CA SER A 226 -12.80 9.59 -16.18
C SER A 226 -12.10 8.57 -17.07
N VAL A 227 -11.82 7.36 -16.57
CA VAL A 227 -11.22 6.29 -17.38
C VAL A 227 -12.18 5.84 -18.51
N ILE A 228 -13.48 5.67 -18.22
CA ILE A 228 -14.48 5.30 -19.23
C ILE A 228 -14.54 6.35 -20.35
N VAL A 229 -14.62 7.64 -19.97
CA VAL A 229 -14.63 8.76 -20.92
C VAL A 229 -13.36 8.76 -21.78
N SER A 230 -12.20 8.53 -21.17
CA SER A 230 -10.93 8.48 -21.90
C SER A 230 -10.81 7.29 -22.84
N ILE A 231 -11.40 6.13 -22.52
CA ILE A 231 -11.44 4.97 -23.43
C ILE A 231 -12.28 5.28 -24.68
N ILE A 232 -13.45 5.89 -24.50
CA ILE A 232 -14.31 6.30 -25.61
C ILE A 232 -13.58 7.35 -26.46
N PHE A 233 -12.97 8.35 -25.82
CA PHE A 233 -12.20 9.38 -26.50
C PHE A 233 -11.04 8.78 -27.30
N ALA A 234 -10.27 7.86 -26.73
CA ALA A 234 -9.16 7.19 -27.41
C ALA A 234 -9.61 6.46 -28.68
N ASN A 235 -10.76 5.78 -28.63
CA ASN A 235 -11.32 5.10 -29.81
C ASN A 235 -11.75 6.10 -30.90
N VAL A 236 -12.33 7.24 -30.54
CA VAL A 236 -12.67 8.30 -31.50
C VAL A 236 -11.40 8.87 -32.15
N VAL A 237 -10.34 9.08 -31.36
CA VAL A 237 -9.04 9.54 -31.88
C VAL A 237 -8.41 8.49 -32.80
N GLU A 238 -8.55 7.21 -32.49
CA GLU A 238 -8.07 6.11 -33.33
C GLU A 238 -8.78 6.09 -34.70
N VAL A 239 -10.10 6.32 -34.73
CA VAL A 239 -10.86 6.52 -35.98
C VAL A 239 -10.40 7.79 -36.72
N ALA A 240 -10.16 8.89 -36.02
CA ALA A 240 -9.66 10.11 -36.64
C ALA A 240 -8.29 9.90 -37.31
N LEU A 241 -7.39 9.16 -36.66
CA LEU A 241 -6.08 8.81 -37.20
C LEU A 241 -6.23 7.90 -38.43
N SER A 242 -7.11 6.89 -38.39
CA SER A 242 -7.31 6.00 -39.53
C SER A 242 -7.84 6.74 -40.77
N LEU A 243 -8.78 7.69 -40.59
CA LEU A 243 -9.26 8.58 -41.66
C LEU A 243 -8.15 9.46 -42.22
N SER A 244 -7.25 9.95 -41.36
CA SER A 244 -6.10 10.77 -41.78
C SER A 244 -5.10 9.98 -42.62
N TYR A 245 -4.85 8.70 -42.28
CA TYR A 245 -3.89 7.86 -43.00
C TYR A 245 -4.47 7.21 -44.26
N ALA A 246 -5.80 7.06 -44.35
CA ALA A 246 -6.47 6.45 -45.51
C ALA A 246 -6.42 7.32 -46.78
N GLY A 247 -5.95 8.56 -46.71
CA GLY A 247 -5.68 9.39 -47.90
C GLY A 247 -6.91 9.96 -48.59
N TYR A 248 -8.04 10.10 -47.87
CA TYR A 248 -9.29 10.66 -48.40
C TYR A 248 -9.25 12.16 -48.75
N GLY A 249 -8.12 12.84 -48.55
CA GLY A 249 -7.97 14.27 -48.82
C GLY A 249 -8.75 15.19 -47.85
N LEU A 250 -9.23 14.64 -46.74
CA LEU A 250 -9.99 15.38 -45.73
C LEU A 250 -9.10 16.34 -44.95
N THR A 251 -9.63 17.52 -44.66
CA THR A 251 -9.03 18.47 -43.74
C THR A 251 -9.16 17.98 -42.30
N VAL A 252 -8.30 18.48 -41.40
CA VAL A 252 -8.35 18.14 -39.97
C VAL A 252 -9.72 18.46 -39.35
N ALA A 253 -10.36 19.56 -39.78
CA ALA A 253 -11.68 19.95 -39.29
C ALA A 253 -12.77 18.95 -39.69
N GLU A 254 -12.72 18.44 -40.91
CA GLU A 254 -13.63 17.38 -41.39
C GLU A 254 -13.42 16.09 -40.60
N ILE A 255 -12.17 15.69 -40.38
CA ILE A 255 -11.85 14.46 -39.62
C ILE A 255 -12.39 14.56 -38.18
N VAL A 256 -12.19 15.69 -37.50
CA VAL A 256 -12.67 15.90 -36.11
C VAL A 256 -14.20 15.91 -36.02
N THR A 257 -14.90 16.34 -37.07
CA THR A 257 -16.37 16.35 -37.10
C THR A 257 -16.97 15.00 -37.52
N ILE A 258 -16.25 14.23 -38.33
CA ILE A 258 -16.69 12.94 -38.85
C ILE A 258 -16.39 11.81 -37.85
N ALA A 259 -15.20 11.77 -37.25
CA ALA A 259 -14.76 10.66 -36.41
C ALA A 259 -15.71 10.32 -35.22
N PRO A 260 -16.33 11.30 -34.52
CA PRO A 260 -17.29 10.99 -33.45
C PRO A 260 -18.54 10.25 -33.95
N ARG A 261 -18.89 10.37 -35.24
CA ARG A 261 -20.03 9.65 -35.84
C ARG A 261 -19.83 8.15 -35.85
N ALA A 262 -18.59 7.66 -35.75
CA ALA A 262 -18.30 6.24 -35.62
C ALA A 262 -18.94 5.57 -34.39
N LEU A 263 -19.40 6.36 -33.41
CA LEU A 263 -20.12 5.86 -32.25
C LEU A 263 -21.61 5.54 -32.52
N PHE A 264 -22.21 6.04 -33.60
CA PHE A 264 -23.66 5.94 -33.84
C PHE A 264 -24.10 5.82 -35.30
N ASP A 265 -23.27 6.18 -36.28
CA ASP A 265 -23.60 6.19 -37.70
C ASP A 265 -23.17 4.90 -38.40
N ASN A 266 -24.14 3.99 -38.61
CA ASN A 266 -23.92 2.70 -39.28
C ASN A 266 -23.79 2.80 -40.80
N GLU A 267 -24.12 3.95 -41.41
CA GLU A 267 -24.00 4.13 -42.86
C GLU A 267 -22.54 4.39 -43.23
N MET A 268 -21.84 5.16 -42.38
CA MET A 268 -20.46 5.56 -42.61
C MET A 268 -19.44 4.66 -41.90
N PHE A 269 -19.81 4.04 -40.78
CA PHE A 269 -18.92 3.24 -39.95
C PHE A 269 -19.54 1.91 -39.55
N TYR A 270 -18.70 0.90 -39.33
CA TYR A 270 -19.16 -0.34 -38.70
C TYR A 270 -19.24 -0.17 -37.18
N VAL A 271 -20.29 0.53 -36.72
CA VAL A 271 -20.50 0.94 -35.32
C VAL A 271 -20.42 -0.24 -34.35
N ALA A 272 -20.89 -1.42 -34.76
CA ALA A 272 -20.82 -2.64 -33.97
C ALA A 272 -19.37 -3.03 -33.59
N GLU A 273 -18.42 -2.85 -34.50
CA GLU A 273 -17.00 -3.13 -34.24
C GLU A 273 -16.35 -2.07 -33.36
N VAL A 274 -16.73 -0.79 -33.55
CA VAL A 274 -16.29 0.30 -32.65
C VAL A 274 -16.74 0.02 -31.21
N TRP A 275 -18.00 -0.35 -31.01
CA TRP A 275 -18.51 -0.70 -29.68
C TRP A 275 -17.92 -1.99 -29.12
N LYS A 276 -17.59 -2.96 -29.97
CA LYS A 276 -16.83 -4.16 -29.56
C LYS A 276 -15.45 -3.78 -29.04
N ASN A 277 -14.74 -2.88 -29.71
CA ASN A 277 -13.41 -2.42 -29.30
C ASN A 277 -13.47 -1.59 -28.01
N ILE A 278 -14.47 -0.69 -27.87
CA ILE A 278 -14.74 0.03 -26.63
C ILE A 278 -15.06 -0.95 -25.50
N GLY A 279 -15.91 -1.96 -25.75
CA GLY A 279 -16.28 -2.98 -24.77
C GLY A 279 -15.08 -3.80 -24.28
N LEU A 280 -14.22 -4.23 -25.19
CA LEU A 280 -12.96 -4.90 -24.85
C LEU A 280 -12.01 -3.95 -24.09
N GLY A 281 -11.92 -2.70 -24.51
CA GLY A 281 -11.12 -1.68 -23.83
C GLY A 281 -11.60 -1.40 -22.40
N LEU A 282 -12.91 -1.39 -22.17
CA LEU A 282 -13.50 -1.27 -20.84
C LEU A 282 -13.23 -2.51 -19.99
N LEU A 283 -13.39 -3.71 -20.55
CA LEU A 283 -13.09 -4.96 -19.85
C LEU A 283 -11.64 -4.98 -19.35
N PHE A 284 -10.69 -4.76 -20.25
CA PHE A 284 -9.27 -4.74 -19.91
C PHE A 284 -8.88 -3.51 -19.09
N GLY A 285 -9.57 -2.39 -19.30
CA GLY A 285 -9.46 -1.17 -18.52
C GLY A 285 -9.78 -1.40 -17.05
N VAL A 286 -10.91 -2.06 -16.77
CA VAL A 286 -11.32 -2.45 -15.41
C VAL A 286 -10.32 -3.43 -14.80
N MET A 287 -9.88 -4.45 -15.54
CA MET A 287 -8.89 -5.41 -15.04
C MET A 287 -7.55 -4.74 -14.69
N GLY A 288 -7.03 -3.87 -15.56
CA GLY A 288 -5.78 -3.16 -15.34
C GLY A 288 -5.90 -2.11 -14.22
N SER A 289 -7.03 -1.41 -14.14
CA SER A 289 -7.26 -0.37 -13.13
C SER A 289 -7.69 -0.89 -11.77
N TYR A 290 -8.04 -2.19 -11.64
CA TYR A 290 -8.56 -2.79 -10.40
C TYR A 290 -7.73 -2.44 -9.16
N ARG A 291 -6.40 -2.53 -9.25
CA ARG A 291 -5.50 -2.20 -8.13
C ARG A 291 -5.58 -0.72 -7.74
N VAL A 292 -5.61 0.19 -8.72
CA VAL A 292 -5.67 1.65 -8.48
C VAL A 292 -7.03 2.03 -7.92
N ILE A 293 -8.12 1.51 -8.49
CA ILE A 293 -9.48 1.77 -8.01
C ILE A 293 -9.63 1.22 -6.59
N ARG A 294 -9.19 0.00 -6.31
CA ARG A 294 -9.21 -0.57 -4.96
C ARG A 294 -8.40 0.28 -3.98
N ASN A 295 -7.20 0.73 -4.35
CA ASN A 295 -6.39 1.61 -3.51
C ASN A 295 -7.11 2.95 -3.24
N SER A 296 -7.72 3.55 -4.28
CA SER A 296 -8.50 4.78 -4.12
C SER A 296 -9.76 4.56 -3.27
N MET A 297 -10.37 3.38 -3.33
CA MET A 297 -11.49 3.00 -2.47
C MET A 297 -11.02 2.77 -1.04
N ASP A 298 -9.87 2.16 -0.81
CA ASP A 298 -9.30 1.98 0.52
C ASP A 298 -8.88 3.34 1.12
N GLU A 299 -8.44 4.28 0.28
CA GLU A 299 -8.15 5.67 0.64
C GLU A 299 -9.42 6.53 0.83
N ALA A 300 -10.47 6.26 0.07
CA ALA A 300 -11.78 6.89 0.27
C ALA A 300 -12.49 6.33 1.51
N LYS A 301 -12.27 5.04 1.78
CA LYS A 301 -12.72 4.33 2.97
C LYS A 301 -11.81 4.54 4.15
N PHE A 302 -10.73 5.32 4.02
CA PHE A 302 -9.60 5.40 4.96
C PHE A 302 -10.08 5.81 6.35
N LYS A 303 -10.57 4.78 7.03
CA LYS A 303 -9.98 4.12 8.17
C LYS A 303 -9.42 5.16 9.11
N ARG A 304 -10.21 5.40 10.15
CA ARG A 304 -9.73 5.27 11.52
C ARG A 304 -8.41 4.48 11.50
N TYR A 305 -7.28 5.17 11.62
CA TYR A 305 -6.24 4.62 12.46
C TYR A 305 -6.87 4.63 13.85
N GLU A 306 -7.70 3.63 14.11
CA GLU A 306 -8.22 3.38 15.43
C GLU A 306 -6.96 2.89 16.13
N ILE A 307 -6.29 3.82 16.81
CA ILE A 307 -5.26 3.50 17.77
C ILE A 307 -6.00 2.76 18.88
N GLU A 308 -6.30 1.50 18.60
CA GLU A 308 -6.92 0.61 19.54
C GLU A 308 -5.82 0.21 20.48
N ARG A 309 -5.96 0.68 21.72
CA ARG A 309 -5.25 0.09 22.83
C ARG A 309 -5.61 -1.39 22.83
N THR A 310 -4.65 -2.24 22.51
CA THR A 310 -4.94 -3.67 22.51
C THR A 310 -5.31 -4.09 23.93
N ARG A 311 -6.40 -4.86 24.08
CA ARG A 311 -6.74 -5.42 25.38
C ARG A 311 -5.63 -6.41 25.78
N LEU A 312 -5.13 -6.21 27.00
CA LEU A 312 -4.27 -7.16 27.72
C LEU A 312 -5.04 -8.44 28.05
#